data_AF-A0A3M6YVQ5-F1
#
_entry.id   AF-A0A3M6YVQ5-F1
#
_cell.length_a   1.000
_cell.length_b   1.000
_cell.length_c   1.000
_cell.angle_alpha   90.00
_cell.angle_beta   90.00
_cell.angle_gamma   90.00
#
_symmetry.space_group_name_H-M   'P 1'
#
loop_
_entity.id
_entity.type
_entity.pdbx_description
1 polymer ?
#
loop_
_entity_poly.entity_id
_entity_poly.type
_entity_poly.pdbx_seq_one_letter_code
_entity_poly.pdbx_strand_id
1 'polypeptide(L)'
;MNIFESSFAPQGQRATEAAHRKIELQSPADLTYLIANVSRAAREKIDKHLPPDAAPEGEDAMRRRVEQLVEEYIRNTFNAAKNSMSINGMDSREMDAELAKAQEGEEIEPFDTKLAQRIQNLSAQIEQRTLDLANLRRNAPAETSKRFQDSFAKQTEDYNTRLQKDEQLKLDEARNTHMEIEEMERLDEMQNAWTKGTEQLQELRTGLGSTVARMEKAEKAVGVLEEK
;
A
#
# COMPACT_ATOMS: atom_id res chain seq x y z
N MET A 1 21.98 4.11 101.44
CA MET A 1 22.06 3.87 99.99
C MET A 1 21.69 2.41 99.77
N ASN A 2 20.51 2.15 99.22
CA ASN A 2 20.04 0.77 98.96
C ASN A 2 20.41 0.38 97.53
N ILE A 3 21.03 -0.79 97.40
CA ILE A 3 21.61 -1.37 96.18
C ILE A 3 20.59 -2.32 95.52
N PHE A 4 19.29 -2.07 95.71
CA PHE A 4 18.18 -2.96 95.35
C PHE A 4 17.20 -2.30 94.38
N GLU A 5 17.71 -1.68 93.31
CA GLU A 5 16.91 -1.47 92.10
C GLU A 5 17.42 -2.44 91.03
N SER A 6 17.06 -3.72 91.21
CA SER A 6 17.11 -4.68 90.11
C SER A 6 15.96 -4.35 89.16
N SER A 7 16.29 -3.83 87.97
CA SER A 7 15.35 -3.76 86.85
C SER A 7 14.91 -5.18 86.50
N PHE A 8 13.73 -5.58 86.98
CA PHE A 8 13.10 -6.82 86.55
C PHE A 8 12.89 -6.74 85.04
N ALA A 9 13.46 -7.70 84.30
CA ALA A 9 13.09 -7.92 82.91
C ALA A 9 11.58 -8.20 82.85
N PRO A 10 10.84 -7.61 81.88
CA PRO A 10 9.42 -7.86 81.75
C PRO A 10 9.17 -9.37 81.58
N GLN A 11 8.30 -9.91 82.41
CA GLN A 11 7.95 -11.33 82.43
C GLN A 11 7.31 -11.72 81.09
N GLY A 12 7.93 -12.66 80.37
CA GLY A 12 7.32 -13.30 79.19
C GLY A 12 8.29 -13.79 78.12
N GLN A 13 9.51 -13.27 78.05
CA GLN A 13 10.43 -13.63 76.97
C GLN A 13 11.38 -14.74 77.42
N ARG A 14 11.19 -15.94 76.87
CA ARG A 14 12.21 -17.01 76.95
C ARG A 14 13.42 -16.52 76.16
N ALA A 15 14.62 -16.63 76.75
CA ALA A 15 15.89 -16.29 76.09
C ALA A 15 16.23 -17.13 74.83
N THR A 16 15.32 -18.00 74.39
CA THR A 16 15.36 -18.72 73.10
C THR A 16 14.63 -17.99 71.97
N GLU A 17 13.92 -16.88 72.22
CA GLU A 17 13.39 -15.97 71.18
C GLU A 17 14.49 -15.07 70.59
N ALA A 18 15.69 -15.60 70.44
CA ALA A 18 16.72 -14.98 69.63
C ALA A 18 16.21 -14.98 68.18
N ALA A 19 15.71 -13.83 67.73
CA ALA A 19 15.26 -13.60 66.37
C ALA A 19 16.21 -14.27 65.37
N HIS A 20 15.72 -15.28 64.66
CA HIS A 20 16.49 -15.89 63.58
C HIS A 20 16.90 -14.79 62.59
N ARG A 21 18.12 -14.88 62.06
CA ARG A 21 18.59 -13.92 61.06
C ARG A 21 17.64 -13.96 59.86
N LYS A 22 17.15 -12.80 59.48
CA LYS A 22 16.38 -12.65 58.24
C LYS A 22 17.31 -12.84 57.04
N ILE A 23 16.73 -13.28 55.94
CA ILE A 23 17.41 -13.37 54.65
C ILE A 23 17.46 -11.96 54.07
N GLU A 24 18.65 -11.39 53.98
CA GLU A 24 18.85 -10.06 53.40
C GLU A 24 18.94 -10.15 51.87
N LEU A 25 18.06 -9.43 51.17
CA LEU A 25 18.13 -9.21 49.73
C LEU A 25 18.70 -7.83 49.43
N GLN A 26 19.48 -7.70 48.35
CA GLN A 26 20.11 -6.44 47.96
C GLN A 26 19.11 -5.49 47.31
N SER A 27 18.07 -6.00 46.65
CA SER A 27 17.06 -5.20 45.97
C SER A 27 15.72 -5.92 45.82
N PRO A 28 14.60 -5.22 45.57
CA PRO A 28 13.33 -5.85 45.20
C PRO A 28 13.43 -6.68 43.92
N ALA A 29 14.30 -6.29 42.98
CA ALA A 29 14.53 -7.04 41.76
C ALA A 29 15.08 -8.45 42.06
N ASP A 30 15.82 -8.63 43.17
CA ASP A 30 16.29 -9.95 43.60
C ASP A 30 15.11 -10.86 43.99
N LEU A 31 14.09 -10.32 44.67
CA LEU A 31 12.89 -11.06 45.04
C LEU A 31 12.14 -11.52 43.79
N THR A 32 11.92 -10.60 42.83
CA THR A 32 11.30 -10.90 41.55
C THR A 32 12.09 -11.96 40.78
N TYR A 33 13.43 -11.83 40.75
CA TYR A 33 14.31 -12.79 40.10
C TYR A 33 14.22 -14.19 40.74
N LEU A 34 14.17 -14.27 42.07
CA LEU A 34 14.02 -15.55 42.78
C LEU A 34 12.69 -16.22 42.45
N ILE A 35 11.59 -15.48 42.44
CA ILE A 35 10.26 -15.98 42.08
C ILE A 35 10.26 -16.47 40.63
N ALA A 36 10.74 -15.64 39.70
CA ALA A 36 10.82 -15.99 38.28
C ALA A 36 11.71 -17.23 38.04
N ASN A 37 12.84 -17.34 38.72
CA ASN A 37 13.74 -18.49 38.60
C ASN A 37 13.10 -19.78 39.12
N VAL A 38 12.39 -19.72 40.25
CA VAL A 38 11.66 -20.87 40.80
C VAL A 38 10.51 -21.27 39.88
N SER A 39 9.72 -20.31 39.40
CA SER A 39 8.63 -20.57 38.46
C SER A 39 9.13 -21.15 37.14
N ARG A 40 10.24 -20.66 36.60
CA ARG A 40 10.90 -21.24 35.41
C ARG A 40 11.35 -22.68 35.66
N ALA A 41 12.07 -22.94 36.75
CA ALA A 41 12.53 -24.29 37.08
C ALA A 41 11.35 -25.26 37.31
N ALA A 42 10.24 -24.76 37.87
CA ALA A 42 9.01 -25.52 38.03
C ALA A 42 8.36 -25.86 36.68
N ARG A 43 8.27 -24.88 35.75
CA ARG A 43 7.78 -25.12 34.39
C ARG A 43 8.63 -26.14 33.64
N GLU A 44 9.95 -26.02 33.67
CA GLU A 44 10.87 -26.99 33.06
C GLU A 44 10.68 -28.42 33.62
N LYS A 45 10.42 -28.54 34.93
CA LYS A 45 10.09 -29.82 35.57
C LYS A 45 8.75 -30.36 35.11
N ILE A 46 7.73 -29.52 35.01
CA ILE A 46 6.40 -29.90 34.49
C ILE A 46 6.54 -30.37 33.04
N ASP A 47 7.25 -29.64 32.19
CA ASP A 47 7.45 -30.01 30.78
C ASP A 47 8.17 -31.34 30.62
N LYS A 48 9.13 -31.65 31.50
CA LYS A 48 9.82 -32.94 31.49
C LYS A 48 8.93 -34.12 31.88
N HIS A 49 8.01 -33.90 32.83
CA HIS A 49 7.20 -34.98 33.43
C HIS A 49 5.79 -35.08 32.83
N LEU A 50 5.27 -34.00 32.27
CA LEU A 50 3.99 -33.87 31.57
C LEU A 50 4.26 -33.11 30.24
N PRO A 51 4.95 -33.76 29.28
CA PRO A 51 5.28 -33.13 28.01
C PRO A 51 4.01 -32.77 27.23
N PRO A 52 3.98 -31.61 26.56
CA PRO A 52 2.79 -31.12 25.87
C PRO A 52 2.30 -32.06 24.75
N ASP A 53 3.21 -32.84 24.16
CA ASP A 53 2.91 -33.75 23.04
C ASP A 53 2.32 -35.10 23.49
N ALA A 54 2.34 -35.41 24.79
CA ALA A 54 1.80 -36.67 25.31
C ALA A 54 0.26 -36.66 25.46
N ALA A 55 -0.38 -35.52 25.21
CA ALA A 55 -1.83 -35.38 25.30
C ALA A 55 -2.50 -35.85 23.98
N PRO A 56 -3.39 -36.85 24.01
CA PRO A 56 -4.15 -37.25 22.83
C PRO A 56 -5.18 -36.16 22.46
N GLU A 57 -4.95 -35.47 21.33
CA GLU A 57 -5.81 -34.46 20.70
C GLU A 57 -6.74 -33.65 21.65
N GLY A 58 -6.13 -32.92 22.58
CA GLY A 58 -6.85 -32.02 23.49
C GLY A 58 -5.93 -31.40 24.54
N GLU A 59 -6.32 -30.25 25.08
CA GLU A 59 -5.60 -29.59 26.17
C GLU A 59 -5.54 -30.51 27.40
N ASP A 60 -4.34 -30.80 27.91
CA ASP A 60 -4.16 -31.66 29.07
C ASP A 60 -4.69 -30.98 30.35
N ALA A 61 -5.92 -31.36 30.74
CA ALA A 61 -6.58 -30.86 31.95
C ALA A 61 -5.80 -31.19 33.23
N MET A 62 -5.06 -32.30 33.25
CA MET A 62 -4.20 -32.66 34.38
C MET A 62 -2.99 -31.74 34.45
N ARG A 63 -2.30 -31.50 33.33
CA ARG A 63 -1.18 -30.56 33.25
C ARG A 63 -1.57 -29.17 33.72
N ARG A 64 -2.69 -28.64 33.25
CA ARG A 64 -3.22 -27.34 33.71
C ARG A 64 -3.48 -27.31 35.20
N ARG A 65 -4.07 -28.38 35.76
CA ARG A 65 -4.34 -28.45 37.19
C ARG A 65 -3.05 -28.49 38.00
N VAL A 66 -2.04 -29.21 37.53
CA VAL A 66 -0.71 -29.27 38.17
C VAL A 66 -0.04 -27.90 38.11
N GLU A 67 -0.05 -27.23 36.96
CA GLU A 67 0.50 -25.87 36.81
C GLU A 67 -0.14 -24.90 37.80
N GLN A 68 -1.48 -24.90 37.91
CA GLN A 68 -2.19 -24.06 38.87
C GLN A 68 -1.79 -24.35 40.32
N LEU A 69 -1.71 -25.61 40.72
CA LEU A 69 -1.34 -26.00 42.09
C LEU A 69 0.10 -25.63 42.42
N VAL A 70 1.00 -25.77 41.45
CA VAL A 70 2.41 -25.41 41.62
C VAL A 70 2.57 -23.89 41.72
N GLU A 71 1.88 -23.12 40.89
CA GLU A 71 1.87 -21.66 40.96
C GLU A 71 1.30 -21.16 42.31
N GLU A 72 0.19 -21.74 42.76
CA GLU A 72 -0.39 -21.46 44.07
C GLU A 72 0.57 -21.83 45.21
N TYR A 73 1.26 -22.96 45.10
CA TYR A 73 2.27 -23.38 46.07
C TYR A 73 3.46 -22.40 46.14
N ILE A 74 3.98 -21.96 44.99
CA ILE A 74 5.06 -20.97 44.93
C ILE A 74 4.61 -19.68 45.60
N ARG A 75 3.42 -19.18 45.25
CA ARG A 75 2.81 -17.98 45.85
C ARG A 75 2.71 -18.10 47.37
N ASN A 76 2.17 -19.21 47.87
CA ASN A 76 2.03 -19.46 49.31
C ASN A 76 3.38 -19.56 50.02
N THR A 77 4.38 -20.13 49.35
CA THR A 77 5.74 -20.26 49.89
C THR A 77 6.40 -18.90 50.09
N PHE A 78 6.36 -18.02 49.09
CA PHE A 78 6.92 -16.67 49.22
C PHE A 78 6.11 -15.78 50.17
N ASN A 79 4.78 -15.92 50.18
CA ASN A 79 3.92 -15.26 51.18
C ASN A 79 4.27 -15.67 52.62
N ALA A 80 4.58 -16.94 52.86
CA ALA A 80 5.01 -17.41 54.18
C ALA A 80 6.45 -16.97 54.51
N ALA A 81 7.33 -16.94 53.51
CA ALA A 81 8.72 -16.54 53.67
C ALA A 81 8.91 -15.03 53.91
N LYS A 82 7.95 -14.19 53.50
CA LYS A 82 8.06 -12.73 53.54
C LYS A 82 8.55 -12.18 54.90
N ASN A 83 8.01 -12.67 56.01
CA ASN A 83 8.36 -12.16 57.35
C ASN A 83 9.80 -12.53 57.77
N SER A 84 10.39 -13.53 57.11
CA SER A 84 11.75 -14.01 57.31
C SER A 84 12.76 -13.38 56.35
N MET A 85 12.33 -12.46 55.48
CA MET A 85 13.15 -11.76 54.51
C MET A 85 13.20 -10.26 54.84
N SER A 86 14.29 -9.61 54.49
CA SER A 86 14.45 -8.15 54.60
C SER A 86 15.16 -7.63 53.35
N ILE A 87 14.69 -6.50 52.84
CA ILE A 87 15.22 -5.85 51.63
C ILE A 87 15.60 -4.43 52.05
N ASN A 88 16.89 -4.13 52.26
CA ASN A 88 17.41 -2.78 52.58
C ASN A 88 16.51 -1.88 53.47
N GLY A 89 15.90 -2.43 54.53
CA GLY A 89 15.04 -1.65 55.44
C GLY A 89 13.62 -1.32 54.93
N MET A 90 13.14 -1.97 53.88
CA MET A 90 11.75 -1.85 53.41
C MET A 90 10.75 -2.35 54.46
N ASP A 91 9.63 -1.64 54.55
CA ASP A 91 8.52 -2.02 55.42
C ASP A 91 7.77 -3.24 54.84
N SER A 92 7.13 -4.02 55.73
CA SER A 92 6.36 -5.22 55.34
C SER A 92 5.27 -4.92 54.29
N ARG A 93 4.75 -3.70 54.24
CA ARG A 93 3.72 -3.28 53.26
C ARG A 93 4.29 -3.04 51.86
N GLU A 94 5.50 -2.50 51.78
CA GLU A 94 6.21 -2.30 50.51
C GLU A 94 6.61 -3.65 49.93
N MET A 95 7.04 -4.58 50.80
CA MET A 95 7.33 -5.95 50.40
C MET A 95 6.09 -6.70 49.89
N ASP A 96 4.91 -6.45 50.45
CA ASP A 96 3.65 -7.02 49.94
C ASP A 96 3.32 -6.49 48.52
N ALA A 97 3.59 -5.22 48.25
CA ALA A 97 3.37 -4.61 46.94
C ALA A 97 4.37 -5.14 45.88
N GLU A 98 5.65 -5.26 46.25
CA GLU A 98 6.68 -5.82 45.36
C GLU A 98 6.45 -7.31 45.09
N LEU A 99 5.97 -8.06 46.10
CA LEU A 99 5.60 -9.46 45.92
C LEU A 99 4.39 -9.63 44.99
N ALA A 100 3.41 -8.73 45.07
CA ALA A 100 2.28 -8.71 44.14
C ALA A 100 2.73 -8.43 42.70
N LYS A 101 3.60 -7.42 42.49
CA LYS A 101 4.19 -7.13 41.17
C LYS A 101 5.00 -8.29 40.61
N ALA A 102 5.81 -8.93 41.45
CA ALA A 102 6.58 -10.11 41.05
C ALA A 102 5.67 -11.29 40.66
N GLN A 103 4.52 -11.43 41.29
CA GLN A 103 3.50 -12.45 40.96
C GLN A 103 2.67 -12.10 39.72
N GLU A 104 2.56 -10.82 39.36
CA GLU A 104 1.90 -10.36 38.13
C GLU A 104 2.69 -10.71 36.86
N GLY A 105 3.91 -11.26 37.02
CA GLY A 105 4.64 -11.85 35.90
C GLY A 105 5.27 -10.81 34.98
N GLU A 106 5.63 -9.63 35.50
CA GLU A 106 6.63 -8.80 34.85
C GLU A 106 7.98 -9.55 34.93
N GLU A 107 8.16 -10.50 34.02
CA GLU A 107 9.43 -11.13 33.72
C GLU A 107 10.34 -10.01 33.22
N ILE A 108 11.08 -9.38 34.15
CA ILE A 108 12.11 -8.40 33.81
C ILE A 108 13.25 -9.17 33.17
N GLU A 109 13.17 -9.34 31.85
CA GLU A 109 14.29 -9.83 31.08
C GLU A 109 15.46 -8.84 31.19
N PRO A 110 16.69 -9.34 31.39
CA PRO A 110 17.89 -8.51 31.30
C PRO A 110 17.96 -7.83 29.93
N PHE A 111 18.28 -6.53 29.91
CA PHE A 111 18.39 -5.77 28.68
C PHE A 111 19.48 -6.33 27.74
N ASP A 112 19.08 -6.96 26.63
CA ASP A 112 20.02 -7.44 25.62
C ASP A 112 20.42 -6.32 24.66
N THR A 113 21.64 -5.82 24.87
CA THR A 113 22.26 -4.80 24.02
C THR A 113 22.38 -5.21 22.55
N LYS A 114 22.55 -6.50 22.24
CA LYS A 114 22.64 -7.00 20.86
C LYS A 114 21.29 -6.94 20.16
N LEU A 115 20.23 -7.32 20.87
CA LEU A 115 18.87 -7.24 20.35
C LEU A 115 18.48 -5.77 20.13
N ALA A 116 18.82 -4.88 21.05
CA ALA A 116 18.60 -3.44 20.90
C ALA A 116 19.30 -2.86 19.66
N GLN A 117 20.58 -3.21 19.44
CA GLN A 117 21.31 -2.82 18.22
C GLN A 117 20.64 -3.36 16.95
N ARG A 118 20.14 -4.60 16.98
CA ARG A 118 19.43 -5.18 15.82
C ARG A 118 18.13 -4.44 15.52
N ILE A 119 17.36 -4.08 16.54
CA ILE A 119 16.13 -3.27 16.39
C ILE A 119 16.47 -1.90 15.79
N GLN A 120 17.52 -1.24 16.29
CA GLN A 120 17.97 0.04 15.75
C GLN A 120 18.37 -0.06 14.26
N ASN A 121 19.13 -1.10 13.90
CA ASN A 121 19.54 -1.35 12.51
C ASN A 121 18.35 -1.66 11.59
N LEU A 122 17.35 -2.40 12.09
CA LEU A 122 16.12 -2.68 11.34
C LEU A 122 15.26 -1.42 11.16
N SER A 123 15.15 -0.57 12.19
CA SER A 123 14.46 0.72 12.08
C SER A 123 15.09 1.61 11.01
N ALA A 124 16.42 1.75 11.03
CA ALA A 124 17.14 2.52 10.02
C ALA A 124 16.93 1.97 8.60
N GLN A 125 16.89 0.65 8.43
CA GLN A 125 16.59 0.02 7.14
C GLN A 125 15.16 0.30 6.69
N ILE A 126 14.18 0.23 7.59
CA ILE A 126 12.78 0.53 7.29
C ILE A 126 12.65 1.99 6.84
N GLU A 127 13.28 2.92 7.55
CA GLU A 127 13.29 4.35 7.21
C GLU A 127 13.91 4.60 5.84
N GLN A 128 15.06 4.01 5.55
CA GLN A 128 15.72 4.12 4.25
C GLN A 128 14.82 3.59 3.12
N ARG A 129 14.24 2.39 3.29
CA ARG A 129 13.35 1.80 2.28
C ARG A 129 12.06 2.60 2.09
N THR A 130 11.56 3.21 3.15
CA THR A 130 10.39 4.09 3.09
C THR A 130 10.71 5.35 2.28
N LEU A 131 11.90 5.92 2.48
CA LEU A 131 12.38 7.06 1.71
C LEU A 131 12.61 6.69 0.24
N ASP A 132 13.24 5.55 -0.04
CA ASP A 132 13.44 5.04 -1.41
C ASP A 132 12.09 4.84 -2.12
N LEU A 133 11.10 4.25 -1.44
CA LEU A 133 9.77 4.04 -2.00
C LEU A 133 9.06 5.37 -2.28
N ALA A 134 9.16 6.35 -1.37
CA ALA A 134 8.60 7.68 -1.58
C ALA A 134 9.24 8.37 -2.81
N ASN A 135 10.56 8.29 -2.94
CA ASN A 135 11.29 8.81 -4.10
C ASN A 135 10.89 8.10 -5.40
N LEU A 136 10.74 6.77 -5.36
CA LEU A 136 10.30 6.00 -6.51
C LEU A 136 8.88 6.38 -6.94
N ARG A 137 7.94 6.50 -5.98
CA ARG A 137 6.56 6.94 -6.27
C ARG A 137 6.52 8.34 -6.86
N ARG A 138 7.42 9.23 -6.44
CA ARG A 138 7.49 10.61 -6.94
C ARG A 138 8.10 10.69 -8.35
N ASN A 139 9.19 9.98 -8.60
CA ASN A 139 10.00 10.16 -9.80
C ASN A 139 9.67 9.16 -10.93
N ALA A 140 9.38 7.91 -10.58
CA ALA A 140 9.21 6.84 -11.57
C ALA A 140 8.05 7.07 -12.56
N PRO A 141 6.87 7.58 -12.16
CA PRO A 141 5.78 7.81 -13.13
C PRO A 141 6.13 8.87 -14.18
N ALA A 142 6.73 9.98 -13.76
CA ALA A 142 7.13 11.06 -14.65
C ALA A 142 8.27 10.61 -15.59
N GLU A 143 9.26 9.91 -15.06
CA GLU A 143 10.37 9.39 -15.86
C GLU A 143 9.90 8.33 -16.87
N THR A 144 9.04 7.39 -16.44
CA THR A 144 8.50 6.35 -17.32
C THR A 144 7.62 6.94 -18.42
N SER A 145 6.75 7.90 -18.06
CA SER A 145 5.92 8.61 -19.03
C SER A 145 6.77 9.33 -20.07
N LYS A 146 7.81 10.05 -19.64
CA LYS A 146 8.74 10.73 -20.55
C LYS A 146 9.45 9.74 -21.49
N ARG A 147 10.01 8.66 -20.94
CA ARG A 147 10.66 7.60 -21.75
C ARG A 147 9.70 6.99 -22.76
N PHE A 148 8.45 6.76 -22.37
CA PHE A 148 7.42 6.24 -23.27
C PHE A 148 7.07 7.25 -24.37
N GLN A 149 6.84 8.52 -24.02
CA GLN A 149 6.57 9.59 -24.99
C GLN A 149 7.70 9.73 -26.00
N ASP A 150 8.96 9.74 -25.55
CA ASP A 150 10.13 9.82 -26.41
C ASP A 150 10.20 8.61 -27.37
N SER A 151 9.91 7.40 -26.87
CA SER A 151 9.89 6.19 -27.71
C SER A 151 8.73 6.20 -28.72
N PHE A 152 7.57 6.70 -28.32
CA PHE A 152 6.36 6.76 -29.15
C PHE A 152 6.49 7.80 -30.25
N ALA A 153 7.08 8.96 -29.93
CA ALA A 153 7.38 10.00 -30.91
C ALA A 153 8.33 9.47 -32.00
N LYS A 154 9.41 8.77 -31.60
CA LYS A 154 10.35 8.12 -32.55
C LYS A 154 9.65 7.10 -33.43
N GLN A 155 8.82 6.22 -32.85
CA GLN A 155 8.07 5.23 -33.63
C GLN A 155 7.09 5.88 -34.61
N THR A 156 6.44 6.97 -34.21
CA THR A 156 5.52 7.73 -35.07
C THR A 156 6.27 8.39 -36.23
N GLU A 157 7.44 8.97 -35.97
CA GLU A 157 8.30 9.54 -37.01
C GLU A 157 8.79 8.46 -38.00
N ASP A 158 9.25 7.32 -37.49
CA ASP A 158 9.65 6.17 -38.31
C ASP A 158 8.49 5.63 -39.15
N TYR A 159 7.28 5.59 -38.61
CA TYR A 159 6.08 5.16 -39.33
C TYR A 159 5.71 6.18 -40.42
N ASN A 160 5.67 7.47 -40.10
CA ASN A 160 5.33 8.54 -41.04
C ASN A 160 6.34 8.62 -42.20
N THR A 161 7.64 8.47 -41.91
CA THR A 161 8.67 8.47 -42.95
C THR A 161 8.54 7.26 -43.88
N ARG A 162 8.17 6.09 -43.37
CA ARG A 162 7.86 4.91 -44.19
C ARG A 162 6.63 5.12 -45.06
N LEU A 163 5.56 5.69 -44.49
CA LEU A 163 4.33 5.98 -45.22
C LEU A 163 4.57 6.98 -46.35
N GLN A 164 5.30 8.06 -46.08
CA GLN A 164 5.67 9.06 -47.10
C GLN A 164 6.51 8.44 -48.22
N LYS A 165 7.44 7.53 -47.90
CA LYS A 165 8.20 6.80 -48.92
C LYS A 165 7.32 5.90 -49.77
N ASP A 166 6.40 5.16 -49.17
CA ASP A 166 5.46 4.29 -49.89
C ASP A 166 4.51 5.09 -50.80
N GLU A 167 3.99 6.22 -50.32
CA GLU A 167 3.19 7.15 -51.12
C GLU A 167 3.99 7.73 -52.30
N GLN A 168 5.24 8.13 -52.07
CA GLN A 168 6.12 8.61 -53.14
C GLN A 168 6.38 7.52 -54.19
N LEU A 169 6.68 6.29 -53.77
CA LEU A 169 6.88 5.16 -54.69
C LEU A 169 5.63 4.90 -55.52
N LYS A 170 4.44 4.89 -54.92
CA LYS A 170 3.17 4.72 -55.64
C LYS A 170 2.89 5.86 -56.61
N LEU A 171 3.20 7.10 -56.24
CA LEU A 171 3.06 8.25 -57.14
C LEU A 171 4.03 8.17 -58.31
N ASP A 172 5.27 7.75 -58.08
CA ASP A 172 6.26 7.57 -59.12
C ASP A 172 5.89 6.39 -60.05
N GLU A 173 5.37 5.29 -59.50
CA GLU A 173 4.78 4.19 -60.27
C GLU A 173 3.62 4.69 -61.13
N ALA A 174 2.67 5.43 -60.56
CA ALA A 174 1.53 5.99 -61.28
C ALA A 174 1.96 6.97 -62.40
N ARG A 175 2.97 7.82 -62.15
CA ARG A 175 3.56 8.71 -63.16
C ARG A 175 4.22 7.95 -64.31
N ASN A 176 4.89 6.83 -63.98
CA ASN A 176 5.54 5.97 -64.96
C ASN A 176 4.53 5.04 -65.66
N THR A 177 3.30 4.92 -65.17
CA THR A 177 2.25 4.14 -65.83
C THR A 177 1.68 4.96 -66.98
N HIS A 178 2.10 4.63 -68.20
CA HIS A 178 1.56 5.25 -69.40
C HIS A 178 0.17 4.65 -69.69
N MET A 179 -0.90 5.43 -69.50
CA MET A 179 -2.22 5.07 -69.99
C MET A 179 -2.27 5.42 -71.48
N GLU A 180 -2.22 4.40 -72.34
CA GLU A 180 -2.52 4.58 -73.77
C GLU A 180 -4.01 4.89 -73.90
N ILE A 181 -4.33 6.18 -73.97
CA ILE A 181 -5.66 6.62 -74.35
C ILE A 181 -5.74 6.42 -75.87
N GLU A 182 -6.33 5.30 -76.28
CA GLU A 182 -6.69 5.03 -77.67
C GLU A 182 -7.52 6.22 -78.19
N GLU A 183 -7.26 6.65 -79.43
CA GLU A 183 -7.98 7.78 -80.04
C GLU A 183 -9.49 7.55 -79.90
N MET A 184 -10.17 8.43 -79.16
CA MET A 184 -11.62 8.35 -79.01
C MET A 184 -12.26 8.52 -80.40
N GLU A 185 -12.68 7.42 -81.02
CA GLU A 185 -13.24 7.34 -82.39
C GLU A 185 -14.39 8.32 -82.66
N ARG A 186 -15.02 8.87 -81.61
CA ARG A 186 -16.22 9.71 -81.70
C ARG A 186 -16.00 11.18 -81.32
N LEU A 187 -14.76 11.62 -81.13
CA LEU A 187 -14.47 13.03 -80.82
C LEU A 187 -14.96 13.98 -81.93
N ASP A 188 -14.69 13.62 -83.18
CA ASP A 188 -15.13 14.41 -84.33
C ASP A 188 -16.66 14.47 -84.41
N GLU A 189 -17.35 13.37 -84.09
CA GLU A 189 -18.83 13.35 -84.04
C GLU A 189 -19.36 14.30 -82.96
N MET A 190 -18.78 14.25 -81.75
CA MET A 190 -19.18 15.11 -80.63
C MET A 190 -18.90 16.58 -80.91
N GLN A 191 -17.73 16.89 -81.49
CA GLN A 191 -17.37 18.26 -81.85
C GLN A 191 -18.33 18.82 -82.91
N ASN A 192 -18.64 18.03 -83.94
CA ASN A 192 -19.58 18.40 -84.99
C ASN A 192 -21.01 18.60 -84.45
N ALA A 193 -21.46 17.73 -83.54
CA ALA A 193 -22.76 17.85 -82.89
C ALA A 193 -22.85 19.12 -82.03
N TRP A 194 -21.79 19.45 -81.30
CA TRP A 194 -21.70 20.68 -80.50
C TRP A 194 -21.77 21.93 -81.39
N THR A 195 -20.96 21.99 -82.46
CA THR A 195 -20.97 23.15 -83.37
C THR A 195 -22.33 23.37 -84.01
N LYS A 196 -22.98 22.29 -84.49
CA LYS A 196 -24.34 22.37 -85.03
C LYS A 196 -25.35 22.85 -83.98
N GLY A 197 -25.26 22.33 -82.75
CA GLY A 197 -26.11 22.78 -81.65
C GLY A 197 -25.92 24.28 -81.35
N THR A 198 -24.69 24.78 -81.36
CA THR A 198 -24.41 26.20 -81.12
C THR A 198 -24.90 27.11 -82.25
N GLU A 199 -24.77 26.67 -83.51
CA GLU A 199 -25.31 27.39 -84.67
C GLU A 199 -26.84 27.49 -84.59
N GLN A 200 -27.52 26.37 -84.30
CA GLN A 200 -28.97 26.34 -84.14
C GLN A 200 -29.45 27.24 -83.00
N LEU A 201 -28.72 27.30 -81.88
CA LEU A 201 -29.03 28.23 -80.78
C LEU A 201 -28.83 29.69 -81.18
N GLN A 202 -27.83 29.99 -82.00
CA GLN A 202 -27.59 31.34 -82.52
C GLN A 202 -28.69 31.75 -83.51
N GLU A 203 -29.10 30.85 -84.40
CA GLU A 203 -30.25 31.06 -85.28
C GLU A 203 -31.52 31.31 -84.47
N LEU A 204 -31.82 30.48 -83.46
CA LEU A 204 -32.97 30.68 -82.58
C LEU A 204 -32.93 32.04 -81.89
N ARG A 205 -31.77 32.46 -81.37
CA ARG A 205 -31.59 33.78 -80.74
C ARG A 205 -31.90 34.92 -81.71
N THR A 206 -31.44 34.83 -82.96
CA THR A 206 -31.74 35.87 -83.97
C THR A 206 -33.21 35.83 -84.43
N GLY A 207 -33.78 34.64 -84.57
CA GLY A 207 -35.16 34.42 -84.98
C GLY A 207 -36.17 34.90 -83.93
N LEU A 208 -35.88 34.71 -82.65
CA LEU A 208 -36.75 35.12 -81.53
C LEU A 208 -37.06 36.62 -81.56
N GLY A 209 -36.09 37.48 -81.92
CA GLY A 209 -36.33 38.91 -82.06
C GLY A 209 -37.35 39.24 -83.15
N SER A 210 -37.31 38.52 -84.28
CA SER A 210 -38.27 38.70 -85.37
C SER A 210 -39.67 38.17 -85.02
N THR A 211 -39.76 37.07 -84.26
CA THR A 211 -41.05 36.53 -83.82
C THR A 211 -41.70 37.41 -82.76
N VAL A 212 -40.92 37.97 -81.84
CA VAL A 212 -41.40 38.95 -80.85
C VAL A 212 -41.89 40.22 -81.55
N ALA A 213 -41.14 40.75 -82.52
CA ALA A 213 -41.59 41.92 -83.30
C ALA A 213 -42.90 41.65 -84.07
N ARG A 214 -43.09 40.43 -84.60
CA ARG A 214 -44.37 40.01 -85.23
C ARG A 214 -45.49 39.92 -84.21
N MET A 215 -45.22 39.39 -83.01
CA MET A 215 -46.19 39.30 -81.91
C MET A 215 -46.62 40.69 -81.45
N GLU A 216 -45.69 41.61 -81.17
CA GLU A 216 -45.99 43.00 -80.79
C GLU A 216 -46.79 43.74 -81.87
N LYS A 217 -46.49 43.48 -83.15
CA LYS A 217 -47.26 44.07 -84.27
C LYS A 217 -48.68 43.52 -84.32
N ALA A 218 -48.86 42.22 -84.07
CA ALA A 218 -50.17 41.59 -83.99
C ALA A 218 -50.96 42.09 -82.77
N GLU A 219 -50.31 42.25 -81.61
CA GLU A 219 -50.91 42.82 -80.40
C GLU A 219 -51.35 44.27 -80.62
N LYS A 220 -50.50 45.11 -81.22
CA LYS A 220 -50.88 46.48 -81.61
C LYS A 220 -52.06 46.51 -82.58
N ALA A 221 -52.12 45.56 -83.52
CA ALA A 221 -53.24 45.46 -84.44
C ALA A 221 -54.55 45.05 -83.74
N VAL A 222 -54.48 44.19 -82.72
CA VAL A 222 -55.63 43.84 -81.86
C VAL A 222 -56.06 45.03 -81.01
N GLY A 223 -55.12 45.77 -80.40
CA GLY A 223 -55.46 46.97 -79.62
C GLY A 223 -56.21 48.03 -80.44
N VAL A 224 -55.86 48.23 -81.71
CA VAL A 224 -56.59 49.14 -82.62
C VAL A 224 -58.00 48.64 -82.96
N LEU A 225 -58.26 47.33 -82.87
CA LEU A 225 -59.58 46.75 -83.07
C LEU A 225 -60.47 46.83 -81.82
N GLU A 226 -59.89 46.91 -80.61
CA GLU A 226 -60.63 47.03 -79.34
C GLU A 226 -61.00 48.48 -78.97
N GLU A 227 -60.34 49.49 -79.54
CA GLU A 227 -60.66 50.93 -79.33
C GLU A 227 -61.73 51.49 -80.29
N LYS A 228 -62.42 50.65 -81.07
CA LYS A 228 -63.56 51.01 -81.93
C LYS A 228 -64.87 50.42 -81.42
#